data_AF-A0A962SGZ3-F1
#
_entry.id   AF-A0A962SGZ3-F1
#
_cell.length_a   1.000
_cell.length_b   1.000
_cell.length_c   1.000
_cell.angle_alpha   90.00
_cell.angle_beta   90.00
_cell.angle_gamma   90.00
#
_symmetry.space_group_name_H-M   'P 1'
#
loop_
_entity.id
_entity.type
_entity.pdbx_description
1 polymer ?
#
loop_
_entity_poly.entity_id
_entity_poly.type
_entity_poly.pdbx_seq_one_letter_code
_entity_poly.pdbx_strand_id
1 'polypeptide(L)' 'MKRKTVKKRLRKCLQCRHLRFRKSFIWKQCRKCGCLVELKARLPSASCPKGKW' A
#
# COMPACT_ATOMS: atom_id res chain seq x y z
N MET A 1 16.86 -7.45 -0.82
CA MET A 1 15.61 -6.68 -0.58
C MET A 1 15.10 -6.94 0.85
N LYS A 2 15.19 -5.96 1.79
CA LYS A 2 14.88 -6.20 3.21
C LYS A 2 13.36 -6.44 3.42
N ARG A 3 12.95 -7.72 3.56
CA ARG A 3 11.54 -8.16 3.76
C ARG A 3 10.81 -7.43 4.91
N LYS A 4 11.54 -6.95 5.92
CA LYS A 4 10.99 -6.18 7.06
C LYS A 4 10.34 -4.86 6.64
N THR A 5 10.85 -4.18 5.59
CA THR A 5 10.35 -2.88 5.15
C THR A 5 9.00 -3.00 4.44
N VAL A 6 8.84 -4.05 3.62
CA VAL A 6 7.59 -4.33 2.90
C VAL A 6 6.44 -4.57 3.87
N LYS A 7 6.62 -5.40 4.90
CA LYS A 7 5.59 -5.64 5.94
C LYS A 7 5.18 -4.36 6.67
N LYS A 8 6.15 -3.48 7.02
CA LYS A 8 5.85 -2.18 7.66
C LYS A 8 5.04 -1.27 6.73
N ARG A 9 5.46 -1.12 5.47
CA ARG A 9 4.74 -0.31 4.45
C ARG A 9 3.33 -0.86 4.21
N LEU A 10 3.18 -2.19 4.13
CA LEU A 10 1.90 -2.85 3.94
C LEU A 10 0.96 -2.61 5.13
N ARG A 11 1.42 -2.79 6.38
CA ARG A 11 0.62 -2.49 7.58
C ARG A 11 0.13 -1.04 7.60
N LYS A 12 1.00 -0.07 7.31
CA LYS A 12 0.62 1.36 7.21
C LYS A 12 -0.46 1.62 6.15
N CYS A 13 -0.46 0.83 5.08
CA CYS A 13 -1.48 0.95 4.04
C CYS A 13 -2.79 0.27 4.42
N LEU A 14 -2.73 -0.91 5.06
CA LEU A 14 -3.91 -1.64 5.54
C LEU A 14 -4.70 -0.84 6.58
N GLN A 15 -4.01 -0.07 7.41
CA GLN A 15 -4.61 0.86 8.37
C GLN A 15 -5.10 2.18 7.73
N CYS A 16 -4.94 2.37 6.42
CA CYS A 16 -5.33 3.61 5.78
C CYS A 16 -6.83 3.68 5.51
N ARG A 17 -7.47 4.77 5.96
CA ARG A 17 -8.86 5.12 5.64
C ARG A 17 -9.17 5.23 4.14
N HIS A 18 -8.15 5.45 3.29
CA HIS A 18 -8.31 5.55 1.84
C HIS A 18 -8.19 4.21 1.10
N LEU A 19 -7.87 3.12 1.80
CA LEU A 19 -7.78 1.80 1.21
C LEU A 19 -9.18 1.27 0.91
N ARG A 20 -9.47 0.92 -0.35
CA ARG A 20 -10.76 0.32 -0.72
C ARG A 20 -10.62 -1.19 -0.65
N PHE A 21 -11.27 -1.81 0.32
CA PHE A 21 -11.51 -3.26 0.33
C PHE A 21 -12.80 -3.50 -0.43
N ARG A 22 -12.73 -3.72 -1.75
CA ARG A 22 -13.87 -4.29 -2.47
C ARG A 22 -13.81 -5.79 -2.27
N LYS A 23 -14.87 -6.39 -1.69
CA LYS A 23 -15.00 -7.84 -1.49
C LYS A 23 -14.73 -8.67 -2.77
N SER A 24 -15.01 -8.12 -3.95
CA SER A 24 -14.77 -8.78 -5.25
C SER A 24 -13.36 -8.59 -5.83
N PHE A 25 -12.53 -7.70 -5.27
CA PHE A 25 -11.19 -7.45 -5.80
C PHE A 25 -10.14 -8.10 -4.91
N ILE A 26 -9.45 -9.10 -5.47
CA ILE A 26 -8.29 -9.76 -4.84
C ILE A 26 -7.21 -8.73 -4.45
N TRP A 27 -7.14 -7.62 -5.19
CA TRP A 27 -6.11 -6.60 -5.06
C TRP A 27 -6.57 -5.38 -4.24
N LYS A 28 -5.86 -5.08 -3.16
CA LYS A 28 -6.12 -3.91 -2.29
C LYS A 28 -5.61 -2.63 -2.95
N GLN A 29 -6.53 -1.84 -3.50
CA GLN A 29 -6.22 -0.60 -4.21
C GLN A 29 -6.55 0.62 -3.33
N CYS A 30 -5.65 1.59 -3.28
CA CYS A 30 -5.84 2.81 -2.48
C CYS A 30 -6.48 3.93 -3.35
N ARG A 31 -7.58 4.52 -2.89
CA ARG A 31 -8.30 5.58 -3.64
C ARG A 31 -7.51 6.87 -3.83
N LYS A 32 -6.48 7.10 -3.02
CA LYS A 32 -5.72 8.37 -3.03
C LYS A 32 -4.54 8.37 -3.99
N CYS A 33 -3.92 7.22 -4.20
CA CYS A 33 -2.78 7.06 -5.12
C CYS A 33 -3.13 6.20 -6.34
N GLY A 34 -4.32 5.60 -6.40
CA GLY A 34 -4.69 4.58 -7.39
C GLY A 34 -3.87 3.28 -7.31
N CYS A 35 -2.95 3.20 -6.35
CA CYS A 35 -1.90 2.20 -6.33
C CYS A 35 -2.34 0.88 -5.68
N LEU A 36 -1.85 -0.23 -6.23
CA LEU A 36 -1.93 -1.55 -5.61
C LEU A 36 -1.00 -1.59 -4.40
N VAL A 37 -1.56 -1.74 -3.22
CA VAL A 37 -0.81 -1.60 -1.96
C VAL A 37 0.28 -2.67 -1.81
N GLU A 38 0.00 -3.91 -2.21
CA GLU A 38 1.01 -4.99 -2.18
C GLU A 38 2.17 -4.73 -3.13
N LEU A 39 1.87 -4.27 -4.34
CA LEU A 39 2.89 -3.93 -5.33
C LEU A 39 3.71 -2.74 -4.82
N LYS A 40 3.05 -1.66 -4.41
CA LYS A 40 3.71 -0.45 -3.93
C LYS A 40 4.54 -0.66 -2.67
N ALA A 41 4.10 -1.54 -1.76
CA ALA A 41 4.88 -1.89 -0.58
C ALA A 41 6.18 -2.62 -0.94
N ARG A 42 6.21 -3.36 -2.06
CA ARG A 42 7.40 -4.02 -2.59
C ARG A 42 8.29 -3.04 -3.34
N LEU A 43 7.77 -2.03 -4.04
CA LEU A 43 8.60 -1.04 -4.73
C LEU A 43 9.38 -0.17 -3.72
N PRO A 44 10.73 -0.24 -3.68
CA PRO A 44 11.53 0.56 -2.76
C PRO A 44 11.45 2.05 -3.11
N SER A 45 11.47 2.38 -4.41
CA SER A 45 11.48 3.74 -4.98
C SER A 45 10.11 4.42 -5.02
N ALA A 46 9.03 3.70 -4.73
CA ALA A 46 7.71 4.30 -4.71
C ALA A 46 7.47 5.01 -3.38
N SER A 47 6.99 6.26 -3.41
CA SER A 47 6.57 7.01 -2.22
C SER A 47 5.06 7.24 -2.18
N CYS A 48 4.51 7.37 -0.98
CA CYS A 48 3.10 7.66 -0.76
C CYS A 48 2.85 9.16 -0.90
N PRO A 49 1.86 9.62 -1.70
CA PRO A 49 1.52 11.05 -1.82
C PRO A 49 0.95 11.65 -0.51
N LYS A 50 0.86 10.86 0.56
CA LYS A 50 0.50 11.28 1.91
C LYS A 50 1.67 11.31 2.89
N GLY A 51 2.91 11.14 2.42
CA GLY A 51 4.11 11.21 3.25
C GLY A 51 4.28 10.05 4.23
N LYS A 52 3.64 8.90 4.00
CA LYS A 52 3.76 7.73 4.91
C LYS A 52 5.12 7.02 4.81
N TRP A 53 5.73 7.16 3.64
CA TRP A 53 7.07 6.80 3.16
C TRP A 53 7.21 7.41 1.76
#